data_AF-K1LUE5-F1
#
_entry.id   AF-K1LUE5-F1
#
_cell.length_a   1.000
_cell.length_b   1.000
_cell.length_c   1.000
_cell.angle_alpha   90.00
_cell.angle_beta   90.00
_cell.angle_gamma   90.00
#
_symmetry.space_group_name_H-M   'P 1'
#
loop_
_entity.id
_entity.type
_entity.pdbx_description
1 polymer ?
#
loop_
_entity_poly.entity_id
_entity_poly.type
_entity_poly.pdbx_seq_one_letter_code
_entity_poly.pdbx_strand_id
1 'polypeptide(L)'
;MDLKESLLNPDKYGPWRVGSHMMGETIPKESNYVALDPNQKDEWGIPLLRVNVDYDDNDEKMVKDYLEQMTEMFEKAGFTNIQTRDDRRAPGLDIHEMGGVRMGRDPQTSLLNANHQLHAVPNVYVTDGASMTSTATQNPSLTYMAFAARAAHHAMKNMG
;
A
#
# COMPACT_ATOMS: atom_id res chain seq x y z
N MET A 1 -42.00 28.00 -0.98
CA MET A 1 -40.54 28.02 -0.73
C MET A 1 -39.89 27.50 -1.99
N ASP A 2 -39.10 28.35 -2.65
CA ASP A 2 -38.53 28.07 -3.97
C ASP A 2 -37.56 26.87 -3.89
N LEU A 3 -37.50 26.03 -4.92
CA LEU A 3 -36.71 24.77 -4.92
C LEU A 3 -35.24 25.03 -4.53
N LYS A 4 -34.71 26.18 -4.94
CA LYS A 4 -33.37 26.66 -4.61
C LYS A 4 -33.13 26.85 -3.11
N GLU A 5 -34.07 27.46 -2.39
CA GLU A 5 -33.98 27.63 -0.93
C GLU A 5 -34.09 26.29 -0.20
N SER A 6 -34.92 25.38 -0.72
CA SER A 6 -35.05 24.05 -0.12
C SER A 6 -33.77 23.23 -0.28
N LEU A 7 -33.05 23.32 -1.40
CA LEU A 7 -31.82 22.54 -1.66
C LEU A 7 -30.63 23.00 -0.80
N LEU A 8 -30.61 24.27 -0.40
CA LEU A 8 -29.55 24.85 0.42
C LEU A 8 -29.89 24.85 1.92
N ASN A 9 -30.98 24.21 2.35
CA ASN A 9 -31.41 24.20 3.74
C ASN A 9 -30.36 23.47 4.63
N PRO A 10 -29.60 24.21 5.47
CA PRO A 10 -28.51 23.64 6.26
C PRO A 10 -29.01 22.82 7.45
N ASP A 11 -30.22 23.10 7.95
CA ASP A 11 -30.84 22.34 9.05
C ASP A 11 -31.31 20.96 8.58
N LYS A 12 -31.63 20.83 7.29
CA LYS A 12 -32.09 19.57 6.69
C LYS A 12 -30.96 18.71 6.12
N TYR A 13 -29.94 19.33 5.53
CA TYR A 13 -28.90 18.61 4.80
C TYR A 13 -27.48 18.81 5.35
N GLY A 14 -27.31 19.64 6.39
CA GLY A 14 -26.05 19.83 7.11
C GLY A 14 -26.03 19.14 8.48
N PRO A 15 -24.89 19.21 9.20
CA PRO A 15 -23.63 19.78 8.76
C PRO A 15 -22.89 18.83 7.81
N TRP A 16 -22.39 19.37 6.69
CA TRP A 16 -21.50 18.66 5.78
C TRP A 16 -20.10 18.57 6.37
N ARG A 17 -19.40 17.47 6.08
CA ARG A 17 -18.03 17.24 6.52
C ARG A 17 -17.17 16.87 5.32
N VAL A 18 -15.92 17.30 5.37
CA VAL A 18 -14.85 16.81 4.50
C VAL A 18 -13.87 16.00 5.34
N GLY A 19 -13.24 15.01 4.73
CA GLY A 19 -12.23 14.18 5.38
C GLY A 19 -11.05 13.96 4.46
N SER A 20 -9.91 13.66 5.08
CA SER A 20 -8.70 13.18 4.42
C SER A 20 -8.23 11.93 5.15
N HIS A 21 -7.48 11.08 4.46
CA HIS A 21 -6.73 9.98 5.07
C HIS A 21 -5.33 9.92 4.44
N MET A 22 -4.41 9.24 5.13
CA MET A 22 -3.02 9.08 4.69
C MET A 22 -2.77 7.66 4.21
N MET A 23 -1.97 7.51 3.15
CA MET A 23 -1.24 6.27 2.84
C MET A 23 0.24 6.63 2.76
N GLY A 24 0.98 6.30 3.83
CA GLY A 24 2.40 6.58 3.95
C GLY A 24 3.26 5.50 3.30
N GLU A 25 4.45 5.86 2.84
CA GLU A 25 5.44 4.87 2.41
C GLU A 25 6.15 4.28 3.64
N THR A 26 6.17 2.96 3.76
CA THR A 26 7.01 2.26 4.74
C THR A 26 8.32 1.88 4.09
N ILE A 27 9.45 2.31 4.67
CA ILE A 27 10.76 1.97 4.12
C ILE A 27 11.00 0.45 4.19
N PRO A 28 11.38 -0.21 3.07
CA PRO A 28 11.71 -1.62 3.08
C PRO A 28 12.90 -1.92 4.00
N LYS A 29 12.73 -2.89 4.90
CA LYS A 29 13.75 -3.32 5.85
C LYS A 29 13.90 -4.83 5.80
N GLU A 30 15.13 -5.33 5.92
CA GLU A 30 15.39 -6.77 6.01
C GLU A 30 14.75 -7.40 7.25
N SER A 31 14.67 -6.65 8.36
CA SER A 31 13.97 -7.07 9.57
C SER A 31 12.46 -7.28 9.34
N ASN A 32 11.89 -6.68 8.30
CA ASN A 32 10.47 -6.78 7.98
C ASN A 32 10.27 -7.94 6.99
N TYR A 33 9.65 -9.02 7.45
CA TYR A 33 9.50 -10.23 6.66
C TYR A 33 8.18 -10.97 6.92
N VAL A 34 7.83 -11.82 5.95
CA VAL A 34 6.81 -12.85 6.09
C VAL A 34 7.49 -14.19 5.86
N ALA A 35 7.24 -15.17 6.72
CA ALA A 35 7.78 -16.51 6.63
C ALA A 35 6.69 -17.55 6.90
N LEU A 36 6.94 -18.80 6.52
CA LEU A 36 6.07 -19.92 6.87
C LEU A 36 6.38 -20.40 8.30
N ASP A 37 5.34 -20.68 9.08
CA ASP A 37 5.48 -21.29 10.40
C ASP A 37 5.92 -22.77 10.25
N PRO A 38 7.01 -23.21 10.89
CA PRO A 38 7.50 -24.58 10.74
C PRO A 38 6.59 -25.63 11.40
N ASN A 39 5.75 -25.23 12.36
CA ASN A 39 5.02 -26.14 13.24
C ASN A 39 3.50 -26.00 13.11
N GLN A 40 3.01 -24.80 12.82
CA GLN A 40 1.58 -24.51 12.72
C GLN A 40 1.11 -24.53 11.28
N LYS A 41 -0.06 -25.12 11.07
CA LYS A 41 -0.71 -25.24 9.77
C LYS A 41 -2.17 -24.87 9.91
N ASP A 42 -2.78 -24.43 8.81
CA ASP A 42 -4.22 -24.26 8.72
C ASP A 42 -4.95 -25.61 8.59
N GLU A 43 -6.28 -25.54 8.46
CA GLU A 43 -7.16 -26.71 8.33
C GLU A 43 -6.91 -27.54 7.07
N TRP A 44 -6.18 -27.00 6.08
CA TRP A 44 -5.82 -27.67 4.83
C TRP A 44 -4.36 -28.16 4.81
N GLY A 45 -3.65 -28.03 5.93
CA GLY A 45 -2.26 -28.48 6.07
C GLY A 45 -1.22 -27.53 5.47
N ILE A 46 -1.61 -26.30 5.12
CA ILE A 46 -0.72 -25.25 4.62
C ILE A 46 -0.08 -24.55 5.83
N PRO A 47 1.26 -24.37 5.87
CA PRO A 47 1.91 -23.62 6.94
C PRO A 47 1.31 -22.22 7.14
N LEU A 48 1.06 -21.84 8.40
CA LEU A 48 0.58 -20.49 8.71
C LEU A 48 1.65 -19.43 8.40
N LEU A 49 1.24 -18.19 8.18
CA LEU A 49 2.18 -17.08 8.03
C LEU A 49 2.68 -16.58 9.39
N ARG A 50 4.00 -16.39 9.50
CA ARG A 50 4.66 -15.57 10.53
C ARG A 50 5.01 -14.23 9.93
N VAL A 51 4.38 -13.18 10.42
CA VAL A 51 4.61 -11.80 9.97
C VAL A 51 5.41 -11.09 11.04
N ASN A 52 6.56 -10.55 10.66
CA ASN A 52 7.39 -9.68 11.49
C ASN A 52 7.50 -8.34 10.77
N VAL A 53 6.59 -7.42 11.06
CA VAL A 53 6.54 -6.08 10.46
C VAL A 53 6.12 -5.12 11.54
N ASP A 54 6.82 -4.00 11.65
CA ASP A 54 6.48 -2.91 12.55
C ASP A 54 6.85 -1.57 11.93
N TYR A 55 6.23 -0.51 12.45
CA TYR A 55 6.56 0.87 12.12
C TYR A 55 7.79 1.35 12.90
N ASP A 56 8.46 2.38 12.40
CA ASP A 56 9.56 3.05 13.10
C ASP A 56 9.37 4.58 13.21
N ASP A 57 10.41 5.24 13.70
CA ASP A 57 10.45 6.69 13.86
C ASP A 57 10.17 7.47 12.56
N ASN A 58 10.50 6.93 11.38
CA ASN A 58 10.20 7.59 10.12
C ASN A 58 8.71 7.57 9.82
N ASP A 59 8.05 6.43 10.05
CA ASP A 59 6.61 6.28 9.87
C ASP A 59 5.84 7.22 10.82
N GLU A 60 6.25 7.30 12.08
CA GLU A 60 5.67 8.21 13.09
C GLU A 60 5.86 9.69 12.73
N LYS A 61 7.03 10.06 12.18
CA LYS A 61 7.26 11.43 11.67
C LYS A 61 6.36 11.75 10.50
N MET A 62 6.10 10.79 9.62
CA MET A 62 5.21 10.97 8.47
C MET A 62 3.76 11.18 8.90
N VAL A 63 3.27 10.42 9.88
CA VAL A 63 1.94 10.63 10.49
C VAL A 63 1.83 12.05 11.06
N LYS A 64 2.83 12.47 11.83
CA LYS A 64 2.85 13.81 12.43
C LYS A 64 2.80 14.91 11.36
N ASP A 65 3.67 14.82 10.34
CA ASP A 65 3.71 15.80 9.25
C ASP A 65 2.37 15.84 8.50
N TYR A 66 1.78 14.70 8.17
CA TYR A 66 0.47 14.63 7.54
C TYR A 66 -0.61 15.37 8.34
N LEU A 67 -0.68 15.16 9.65
CA LEU A 67 -1.67 15.82 10.50
C LEU A 67 -1.45 17.34 10.56
N GLU A 68 -0.19 17.79 10.64
CA GLU A 68 0.18 19.21 10.63
C GLU A 68 -0.19 19.87 9.29
N GLN A 69 0.24 19.29 8.17
CA GLN A 69 0.01 19.82 6.83
C GLN A 69 -1.47 19.83 6.44
N MET A 70 -2.21 18.75 6.72
CA MET A 70 -3.65 18.69 6.41
C MET A 70 -4.46 19.69 7.24
N THR A 71 -4.09 19.89 8.51
CA THR A 71 -4.72 20.89 9.37
C THR A 71 -4.51 22.29 8.80
N GLU A 72 -3.26 22.65 8.49
CA GLU A 72 -2.93 23.96 7.90
C GLU A 72 -3.65 24.19 6.56
N MET A 73 -3.70 23.17 5.69
CA MET A 73 -4.42 23.28 4.41
C MET A 73 -5.92 23.48 4.61
N PHE A 74 -6.55 22.76 5.55
CA PHE A 74 -7.98 22.92 5.83
C PHE A 74 -8.30 24.27 6.47
N GLU A 75 -7.45 24.76 7.37
CA GLU A 75 -7.58 26.12 7.93
C GLU A 75 -7.52 27.18 6.82
N LYS A 76 -6.51 27.10 5.93
CA LYS A 76 -6.37 28.03 4.80
C LYS A 76 -7.50 27.93 3.78
N ALA A 77 -8.11 26.75 3.63
CA ALA A 77 -9.28 26.55 2.78
C ALA A 77 -10.59 27.06 3.42
N GLY A 78 -10.55 27.53 4.67
CA GLY A 78 -11.71 28.10 5.38
C GLY A 78 -12.58 27.08 6.10
N PHE A 79 -12.12 25.84 6.27
CA PHE A 79 -12.82 24.86 7.09
C PHE A 79 -12.70 25.22 8.58
N THR A 80 -13.73 24.84 9.35
CA THR A 80 -13.80 25.04 10.80
C THR A 80 -14.08 23.71 11.50
N ASN A 81 -13.89 23.65 12.82
CA ASN A 81 -14.03 22.41 13.60
C ASN A 81 -13.15 21.28 13.06
N ILE A 82 -11.89 21.60 12.76
CA ILE A 82 -10.91 20.63 12.26
C ILE A 82 -10.50 19.72 13.42
N GLN A 83 -10.56 18.41 13.18
CA GLN A 83 -10.22 17.38 14.14
C GLN A 83 -9.20 16.44 13.51
N THR A 84 -8.10 16.21 14.20
CA THR A 84 -7.08 15.22 13.81
C THR A 84 -7.30 13.93 14.58
N ARG A 85 -6.95 12.81 13.95
CA ARG A 85 -6.98 11.50 14.60
C ARG A 85 -5.86 10.64 14.03
N ASP A 86 -5.05 10.10 14.92
CA ASP A 86 -4.16 8.96 14.67
C ASP A 86 -4.81 7.75 15.36
N ASP A 87 -5.19 6.75 14.58
CA ASP A 87 -5.80 5.52 15.07
C ASP A 87 -4.80 4.38 15.29
N ARG A 88 -3.48 4.64 15.16
CA ARG A 88 -2.40 3.70 15.47
C ARG A 88 -2.63 2.33 14.83
N ARG A 89 -3.08 2.32 13.57
CA ARG A 89 -3.37 1.07 12.85
C ARG A 89 -2.19 0.13 12.90
N ALA A 90 -2.45 -1.16 13.00
CA ALA A 90 -1.40 -2.16 12.85
C ALA A 90 -1.02 -2.30 11.36
N PRO A 91 0.24 -2.68 11.05
CA PRO A 91 0.62 -3.06 9.70
C PRO A 91 -0.31 -4.12 9.10
N GLY A 92 -0.65 -3.97 7.81
CA GLY A 92 -1.53 -4.88 7.06
C GLY A 92 -3.01 -4.48 7.00
N LEU A 93 -3.45 -3.49 7.79
CA LEU A 93 -4.86 -3.05 7.75
C LEU A 93 -5.23 -2.23 6.49
N ASP A 94 -4.23 -1.78 5.73
CA ASP A 94 -4.41 -1.07 4.46
C ASP A 94 -4.37 -1.98 3.22
N ILE A 95 -4.23 -3.31 3.40
CA ILE A 95 -4.34 -4.35 2.35
C ILE A 95 -3.47 -4.11 1.10
N HIS A 96 -2.30 -3.51 1.30
CA HIS A 96 -1.33 -3.14 0.27
C HIS A 96 0.05 -3.77 0.56
N GLU A 97 0.10 -5.08 0.80
CA GLU A 97 1.34 -5.79 1.10
C GLU A 97 2.25 -5.89 -0.14
N MET A 98 3.53 -5.57 0.05
CA MET A 98 4.49 -5.47 -1.06
C MET A 98 5.89 -5.97 -0.68
N GLY A 99 6.66 -6.37 -1.69
CA GLY A 99 8.11 -6.64 -1.55
C GLY A 99 8.53 -8.05 -1.15
N GLY A 100 7.58 -8.98 -0.93
CA GLY A 100 7.87 -10.37 -0.55
C GLY A 100 8.71 -11.15 -1.56
N VAL A 101 8.67 -10.79 -2.84
CA VAL A 101 9.45 -11.41 -3.93
C VAL A 101 10.00 -10.29 -4.83
N ARG A 102 10.70 -9.33 -4.23
CA ARG A 102 11.08 -8.08 -4.90
C ARG A 102 11.94 -8.28 -6.16
N MET A 103 11.76 -7.36 -7.10
CA MET A 103 12.67 -7.19 -8.25
C MET A 103 14.04 -6.65 -7.84
N GLY A 104 15.05 -6.93 -8.67
CA GLY A 104 16.38 -6.35 -8.55
C GLY A 104 17.31 -6.79 -9.69
N ARG A 105 18.51 -6.22 -9.70
CA ARG A 105 19.53 -6.52 -10.73
C ARG A 105 20.45 -7.67 -10.35
N ASP A 106 20.54 -7.97 -9.06
CA ASP A 106 21.45 -8.96 -8.51
C ASP A 106 20.64 -10.14 -7.92
N PRO A 107 20.83 -11.37 -8.43
CA PRO A 107 20.11 -12.55 -7.92
C PRO A 107 20.47 -12.91 -6.47
N GLN A 108 21.56 -12.38 -5.91
CA GLN A 108 21.91 -12.59 -4.51
C GLN A 108 21.07 -11.73 -3.55
N THR A 109 20.44 -10.66 -4.06
CA THR A 109 19.71 -9.68 -3.24
C THR A 109 18.27 -9.47 -3.72
N SER A 110 17.85 -10.16 -4.77
CA SER A 110 16.50 -10.11 -5.33
C SER A 110 16.11 -11.45 -5.96
N LEU A 111 14.81 -11.76 -5.99
CA LEU A 111 14.32 -13.00 -6.58
C LEU A 111 13.92 -12.83 -8.05
N LEU A 112 13.46 -11.63 -8.42
CA LEU A 112 13.01 -11.32 -9.77
C LEU A 112 13.97 -10.36 -10.48
N ASN A 113 14.10 -10.50 -11.79
CA ASN A 113 14.71 -9.46 -12.64
C ASN A 113 13.70 -8.34 -12.98
N ALA A 114 14.12 -7.37 -13.79
CA ALA A 114 13.30 -6.21 -14.17
C ALA A 114 12.03 -6.56 -14.98
N ASN A 115 11.89 -7.80 -15.45
CA ASN A 115 10.75 -8.29 -16.21
C ASN A 115 9.79 -9.15 -15.37
N HIS A 116 9.89 -9.11 -14.04
CA HIS A 116 9.08 -9.92 -13.12
C HIS A 116 9.34 -11.42 -13.19
N GLN A 117 10.43 -11.83 -13.81
CA GLN A 117 10.81 -13.22 -14.01
C GLN A 117 11.78 -13.64 -12.90
N LEU A 118 11.62 -14.84 -12.33
CA LEU A 118 12.60 -15.38 -11.39
C LEU A 118 13.97 -15.52 -12.05
N HIS A 119 15.01 -15.05 -11.36
CA HIS A 119 16.39 -15.21 -11.85
C HIS A 119 16.78 -16.68 -12.03
N ALA A 120 16.37 -17.53 -11.08
CA ALA A 120 16.71 -18.95 -11.07
C ALA A 120 15.82 -19.81 -11.99
N VAL A 121 14.63 -19.33 -12.35
CA VAL A 121 13.61 -20.11 -13.08
C VAL A 121 12.96 -19.25 -14.18
N PRO A 122 13.51 -19.28 -15.41
CA PRO A 122 13.12 -18.34 -16.46
C PRO A 122 11.67 -18.45 -16.95
N ASN A 123 10.94 -19.52 -16.64
CA ASN A 123 9.54 -19.68 -17.04
C ASN A 123 8.54 -19.34 -15.91
N VAL A 124 9.00 -18.78 -14.80
CA VAL A 124 8.15 -18.37 -13.66
C VAL A 124 8.20 -16.86 -13.46
N TYR A 125 7.03 -16.26 -13.29
CA TYR A 125 6.83 -14.82 -13.14
C TYR A 125 5.98 -14.50 -11.91
N VAL A 126 6.23 -13.35 -11.28
CA VAL A 126 5.45 -12.82 -10.15
C VAL A 126 5.13 -11.35 -10.41
N THR A 127 3.85 -11.02 -10.54
CA THR A 127 3.40 -9.73 -11.12
C THR A 127 2.50 -8.91 -10.20
N ASP A 128 2.35 -9.31 -8.94
CA ASP A 128 1.57 -8.60 -7.94
C ASP A 128 2.46 -7.70 -7.05
N GLY A 129 1.92 -7.26 -5.91
CA GLY A 129 2.63 -6.45 -4.92
C GLY A 129 3.93 -7.06 -4.41
N ALA A 130 4.06 -8.39 -4.40
CA ALA A 130 5.28 -9.04 -3.95
C ALA A 130 6.49 -8.63 -4.81
N SER A 131 6.27 -8.30 -6.09
CA SER A 131 7.34 -7.89 -7.01
C SER A 131 7.88 -6.48 -6.77
N MET A 132 7.17 -5.64 -6.03
CA MET A 132 7.56 -4.24 -5.81
C MET A 132 8.80 -4.11 -4.93
N THR A 133 9.58 -3.05 -5.14
CA THR A 133 10.78 -2.75 -4.35
C THR A 133 10.56 -1.65 -3.31
N SER A 134 9.42 -0.96 -3.37
CA SER A 134 8.96 0.09 -2.46
C SER A 134 7.42 0.13 -2.53
N THR A 135 6.76 0.60 -1.48
CA THR A 135 5.29 0.67 -1.40
C THR A 135 4.71 1.91 -2.08
N ALA A 136 5.50 2.99 -2.24
CA ALA A 136 5.01 4.33 -2.58
C ALA A 136 3.90 4.83 -1.63
N THR A 137 3.14 5.85 -2.04
CA THR A 137 2.05 6.47 -1.26
C THR A 137 0.68 6.40 -1.95
N GLN A 138 0.60 5.73 -3.10
CA GLN A 138 -0.61 5.62 -3.91
C GLN A 138 -1.13 4.18 -3.90
N ASN A 139 -2.43 4.00 -4.14
CA ASN A 139 -3.01 2.68 -4.32
C ASN A 139 -2.33 1.95 -5.49
N PRO A 140 -1.83 0.73 -5.30
CA PRO A 140 -0.84 0.14 -6.20
C PRO A 140 -1.45 -0.67 -7.35
N SER A 141 -2.76 -0.96 -7.32
CA SER A 141 -3.40 -1.92 -8.24
C SER A 141 -3.18 -1.60 -9.72
N LEU A 142 -3.23 -0.31 -10.11
CA LEU A 142 -2.99 0.09 -11.49
C LEU A 142 -1.54 -0.18 -11.91
N THR A 143 -0.58 0.00 -11.00
CA THR A 143 0.83 -0.34 -11.20
C THR A 143 1.01 -1.85 -11.35
N TYR A 144 0.30 -2.67 -10.56
CA TYR A 144 0.32 -4.13 -10.74
C TYR A 144 -0.19 -4.55 -12.11
N MET A 145 -1.25 -3.91 -12.63
CA MET A 145 -1.74 -4.19 -13.98
C MET A 145 -0.69 -3.86 -15.04
N ALA A 146 0.01 -2.73 -14.90
CA ALA A 146 1.09 -2.37 -15.82
C ALA A 146 2.26 -3.37 -15.75
N PHE A 147 2.60 -3.86 -14.57
CA PHE A 147 3.60 -4.90 -14.34
C PHE A 147 3.22 -6.24 -14.95
N ALA A 148 1.97 -6.68 -14.75
CA ALA A 148 1.44 -7.88 -15.38
C ALA A 148 1.50 -7.79 -16.91
N ALA A 149 1.09 -6.67 -17.50
CA ALA A 149 1.18 -6.45 -18.94
C ALA A 149 2.63 -6.50 -19.46
N ARG A 150 3.57 -5.86 -18.74
CA ARG A 150 5.00 -5.89 -19.07
C ARG A 150 5.58 -7.31 -19.02
N ALA A 151 5.29 -8.04 -17.95
CA ALA A 151 5.76 -9.40 -17.74
C ALA A 151 5.20 -10.35 -18.81
N ALA A 152 3.91 -10.26 -19.12
CA ALA A 152 3.26 -11.06 -20.15
C ALA A 152 3.87 -10.80 -21.54
N HIS A 153 4.11 -9.54 -21.89
CA HIS A 153 4.78 -9.19 -23.16
C HIS A 153 6.19 -9.76 -23.24
N HIS A 154 6.96 -9.67 -22.16
CA HIS A 154 8.28 -10.28 -22.09
C HIS A 154 8.23 -11.80 -22.20
N ALA A 155 7.30 -12.45 -21.49
CA ALA A 155 7.10 -13.89 -21.57
C ALA A 155 6.79 -14.32 -23.01
N MET A 156 5.82 -13.67 -23.67
CA MET A 156 5.44 -13.98 -25.05
C MET A 156 6.58 -13.80 -26.06
N LYS A 157 7.44 -12.80 -25.87
CA LYS A 157 8.61 -12.59 -26.75
C LYS A 157 9.70 -13.65 -26.60
N ASN A 158 9.77 -14.29 -25.44
CA ASN A 158 10.81 -15.27 -25.10
C ASN A 158 10.26 -16.71 -25.08
N MET A 159 8.95 -16.88 -25.25
CA MET A 159 8.33 -18.14 -25.59
C MET A 159 8.53 -18.36 -27.09
N GLY A 160 9.32 -19.37 -27.44
CA GLY A 160 9.52 -19.81 -28.83
C GLY A 160 8.27 -20.40 -29.43
#